data_AF-A0A7V2RFV2-F1
#
_entry.id   AF-A0A7V2RFV2-F1
#
_cell.length_a   1.000
_cell.length_b   1.000
_cell.length_c   1.000
_cell.angle_alpha   90.00
_cell.angle_beta   90.00
_cell.angle_gamma   90.00
#
_symmetry.space_group_name_H-M   'P 1'
#
loop_
_entity.id
_entity.type
_entity.pdbx_description
1 polymer ?
#
loop_
_entity_poly.entity_id
_entity_poly.type
_entity_poly.pdbx_seq_one_letter_code
_entity_poly.pdbx_strand_id
1 'polypeptide(L)' 'MASVQISSRKPSVAAQAKKLRLSCLLTQEELAVAAGVTREEVNRLEHGFPLVLDSKRKILKELWSRKMEK' A
#
# COMPACT_ATOMS: atom_id res chain seq x y z
N MET A 1 13.56 36.05 -4.67
CA MET A 1 13.13 34.73 -5.18
C MET A 1 13.20 33.75 -4.03
N ALA A 2 12.06 33.30 -3.49
CA ALA A 2 12.04 32.35 -2.38
C ALA A 2 12.23 30.93 -2.90
N SER A 3 13.32 30.28 -2.52
CA SER A 3 13.58 28.87 -2.82
C SER A 3 12.70 28.00 -1.92
N VAL A 4 11.66 27.40 -2.49
CA VAL A 4 10.86 26.38 -1.81
C VAL A 4 11.74 25.15 -1.62
N GLN A 5 12.24 24.94 -0.39
CA GLN A 5 12.93 23.71 -0.01
C GLN A 5 11.88 22.58 0.02
N ILE A 6 11.76 21.85 -1.08
CA ILE A 6 10.96 20.63 -1.15
C ILE A 6 11.63 19.60 -0.22
N SER A 7 11.14 19.51 1.01
CA SER A 7 11.59 18.53 1.99
C SER A 7 11.40 17.12 1.42
N SER A 8 12.50 16.40 1.21
CA SER A 8 12.55 15.03 0.67
C SER A 8 12.05 14.00 1.68
N ARG A 9 10.82 14.17 2.17
CA ARG A 9 10.20 13.19 3.08
C ARG A 9 9.98 11.88 2.33
N LYS A 10 10.59 10.80 2.82
CA LYS A 10 10.34 9.45 2.32
C LYS A 10 8.83 9.19 2.35
N PRO A 11 8.22 8.65 1.27
CA PRO A 11 6.80 8.36 1.25
C PRO A 11 6.47 7.35 2.35
N SER A 12 5.35 7.57 3.06
CA SER A 12 4.89 6.66 4.10
C SER A 12 4.64 5.26 3.53
N VAL A 13 4.67 4.24 4.39
CA VAL A 13 4.35 2.86 3.97
C VAL A 13 2.96 2.78 3.33
N ALA A 14 2.00 3.55 3.86
CA ALA A 14 0.64 3.67 3.30
C ALA A 14 0.65 4.22 1.86
N ALA A 15 1.39 5.32 1.63
CA ALA A 15 1.52 5.91 0.31
C ALA A 15 2.24 4.98 -0.68
N GLN A 16 3.26 4.24 -0.21
CA GLN A 16 3.96 3.25 -1.01
C GLN A 16 3.06 2.07 -1.38
N ALA A 17 2.27 1.54 -0.42
CA ALA A 17 1.34 0.45 -0.66
C ALA A 17 0.29 0.82 -1.72
N LYS A 18 -0.32 2.00 -1.60
CA LYS A 18 -1.28 2.51 -2.59
C LYS A 18 -0.66 2.68 -3.96
N LYS A 19 0.52 3.29 -4.04
CA LYS A 19 1.25 3.46 -5.31
C LYS A 19 1.57 2.11 -5.95
N LEU A 20 2.00 1.14 -5.15
CA LEU A 20 2.36 -0.20 -5.64
C LEU A 20 1.13 -0.95 -6.18
N ARG A 21 0.02 -0.92 -5.45
CA ARG A 21 -1.25 -1.50 -5.92
C ARG A 21 -1.66 -0.94 -7.29
N LEU A 22 -1.64 0.39 -7.44
CA LEU A 22 -1.99 1.04 -8.70
C LEU A 22 -1.01 0.68 -9.83
N SER A 23 0.28 0.54 -9.54
CA SER A 23 1.28 0.12 -10.54
C SER A 23 1.13 -1.34 -11.01
N CYS A 24 0.42 -2.15 -10.22
CA CYS A 24 0.03 -3.51 -10.55
C CYS A 24 -1.38 -3.58 -11.18
N LEU A 25 -2.02 -2.44 -11.46
CA LEU A 25 -3.38 -2.35 -12.01
C LEU A 25 -4.44 -3.08 -11.19
N LEU A 26 -4.26 -3.14 -9.87
CA LEU A 26 -5.19 -3.80 -8.96
C LEU A 26 -6.19 -2.82 -8.33
N THR A 27 -7.43 -3.26 -8.23
CA THR A 27 -8.42 -2.68 -7.32
C THR A 27 -8.12 -3.05 -5.86
N GLN A 28 -8.73 -2.34 -4.91
CA GLN A 28 -8.62 -2.70 -3.49
C GLN A 28 -9.24 -4.08 -3.21
N GLU A 29 -10.31 -4.42 -3.92
CA GLU A 29 -11.00 -5.72 -3.80
C GLU A 29 -10.13 -6.87 -4.26
N GLU A 30 -9.52 -6.77 -5.44
CA GLU A 30 -8.65 -7.83 -5.98
C GLU A 30 -7.42 -8.05 -5.09
N LEU A 31 -6.84 -6.98 -4.53
CA LEU A 31 -5.75 -7.09 -3.57
C LEU A 31 -6.22 -7.77 -2.27
N ALA A 32 -7.41 -7.43 -1.78
CA ALA A 32 -7.97 -8.02 -0.58
C ALA A 32 -8.20 -9.53 -0.76
N VAL A 33 -8.81 -9.93 -1.88
CA VAL A 33 -9.02 -11.33 -2.26
C VAL A 33 -7.69 -12.08 -2.36
N ALA A 34 -6.69 -11.52 -3.05
CA ALA A 34 -5.39 -12.17 -3.20
C ALA A 34 -4.63 -12.32 -1.88
N ALA A 35 -4.73 -11.33 -0.99
CA ALA A 35 -4.08 -11.35 0.31
C ALA A 35 -4.88 -12.11 1.39
N GLY A 36 -6.11 -12.55 1.09
CA GLY A 36 -7.00 -13.21 2.06
C GLY A 36 -7.41 -12.29 3.22
N VAL A 37 -7.70 -11.03 2.92
CA VAL A 37 -8.14 -9.99 3.89
C VAL A 37 -9.39 -9.29 3.36
N THR A 38 -9.96 -8.39 4.15
CA THR A 38 -11.10 -7.56 3.72
C THR A 38 -10.67 -6.32 2.94
N ARG A 39 -11.56 -5.82 2.08
CA ARG A 39 -11.36 -4.55 1.35
C ARG A 39 -11.13 -3.38 2.31
N GLU A 40 -11.88 -3.33 3.41
CA GLU A 40 -11.75 -2.30 4.45
C GLU A 40 -10.36 -2.30 5.10
N GLU A 41 -9.74 -3.46 5.29
CA GLU A 41 -8.37 -3.56 5.78
C GLU A 41 -7.36 -2.97 4.80
N VAL A 42 -7.50 -3.25 3.50
CA VAL A 42 -6.68 -2.62 2.45
C VAL A 42 -6.88 -1.10 2.47
N ASN A 43 -8.13 -0.64 2.52
CA ASN A 43 -8.44 0.78 2.57
C ASN A 43 -7.83 1.47 3.80
N ARG A 44 -7.91 0.85 4.98
CA ARG A 44 -7.28 1.37 6.20
C ARG A 44 -5.76 1.48 6.07
N LEU A 45 -5.11 0.49 5.46
CA LEU A 45 -3.65 0.50 5.26
C LEU A 45 -3.24 1.67 4.36
N GLU A 46 -3.96 1.89 3.26
CA GLU A 46 -3.65 2.95 2.29
C GLU A 46 -3.83 4.37 2.85
N HIS A 47 -4.71 4.52 3.84
CA HIS A 47 -4.94 5.79 4.54
C HIS A 47 -4.08 5.93 5.80
N GLY A 48 -3.27 4.92 6.14
CA GLY A 48 -2.37 4.96 7.30
C GLY A 48 -3.06 4.73 8.64
N PHE A 49 -4.26 4.16 8.66
CA PHE A 49 -4.93 3.77 9.89
C PHE A 49 -4.27 2.54 10.53
N PRO A 50 -4.39 2.38 11.86
CA PRO A 50 -3.95 1.17 12.54
C PRO A 50 -4.65 -0.08 11.99
N LEU A 51 -3.87 -1.16 11.86
CA LEU A 51 -4.34 -2.49 11.46
C LEU A 51 -3.71 -3.55 12.35
N VAL A 52 -4.39 -4.70 12.42
CA VAL A 52 -3.80 -5.93 12.95
C VAL A 52 -2.55 -6.26 12.15
N LEU A 53 -1.48 -6.64 12.86
CA LEU A 53 -0.17 -6.86 12.28
C LEU A 53 -0.17 -7.96 11.21
N ASP A 54 -1.00 -9.00 11.41
CA ASP A 54 -1.20 -10.08 10.45
C ASP A 54 -1.79 -9.59 9.12
N SER A 55 -2.91 -8.86 9.16
CA SER A 55 -3.55 -8.30 7.96
C SER A 55 -2.60 -7.35 7.22
N LYS A 56 -1.89 -6.48 7.96
CA LYS A 56 -0.87 -5.60 7.38
C LYS A 56 0.24 -6.40 6.68
N ARG A 57 0.72 -7.49 7.31
CA ARG A 57 1.75 -8.37 6.74
C ARG A 57 1.26 -9.07 5.47
N LYS A 58 0.04 -9.60 5.48
CA LYS A 58 -0.58 -10.27 4.32
C LYS A 58 -0.65 -9.34 3.11
N ILE A 59 -1.19 -8.13 3.30
CA ILE A 59 -1.32 -7.13 2.23
C ILE A 59 0.06 -6.75 1.67
N LEU A 60 1.02 -6.43 2.53
CA LEU A 60 2.37 -6.02 2.09
C LEU A 60 3.13 -7.16 1.39
N LYS A 61 2.98 -8.40 1.87
CA LYS A 61 3.57 -9.59 1.24
C LYS A 61 3.05 -9.76 -0.19
N GLU A 62 1.73 -9.71 -0.37
CA GLU A 62 1.10 -9.86 -1.69
C GLU A 62 1.54 -8.77 -2.66
N LEU A 63 1.56 -7.51 -2.21
CA LEU A 63 2.05 -6.39 -3.00
C LEU A 63 3.52 -6.56 -3.42
N TRP A 64 4.38 -7.06 -2.53
CA TRP A 64 5.78 -7.34 -2.85
C TRP A 64 5.95 -8.52 -3.80
N SER A 65 5.21 -9.61 -3.61
CA SER A 65 5.22 -10.74 -4.54
C SER A 65 4.91 -10.28 -5.96
N ARG A 66 3.85 -9.49 -6.14
CA ARG A 66 3.46 -8.94 -7.45
C ARG A 66 4.46 -7.94 -8.03
N LYS A 67 5.20 -7.24 -7.18
CA LYS A 67 6.26 -6.34 -7.63
C LYS A 67 7.44 -7.11 -8.25
N MET A 68 7.76 -8.28 -7.70
CA MET A 68 8.90 -9.11 -8.11
C MET A 68 8.61 -10.01 -9.31
N GLU A 69 7.33 -10.24 -9.62
CA GLU A 69 6.89 -11.03 -10.79
C GLU A 69 6.96 -10.24 -12.11
N LYS A 70 7.20 -8.92 -12.04
CA LYS A 70 7.48 -8.03 -13.18
C LYS A 70 8.96 -8.00 -13.51
#